data_AF-A0A1F9VS70-F1
#
_entry.id   AF-A0A1F9VS70-F1
#
_cell.length_a   1.000
_cell.length_b   1.000
_cell.length_c   1.000
_cell.angle_alpha   90.00
_cell.angle_beta   90.00
_cell.angle_gamma   90.00
#
_symmetry.space_group_name_H-M   'P 1'
#
loop_
_entity.id
_entity.type
_entity.pdbx_description
1 polymer ?
#
loop_
_entity_poly.entity_id
_entity_poly.type
_entity_poly.pdbx_seq_one_letter_code
_entity_poly.pdbx_strand_id
1 'polypeptide(L)'
;MKRISGLKACLAPAAFCGALAAVIYQTEGVAGFRFFLNAEALALVVGGTLLLVWAAYPLEEVRRLRSPEMLAYAARSAKFMGLLGTLLGVMMMLPSAEVSEMPRRLVLALNALLFGLILAEAVFVPWARRLERKRVVKSSLDVTS
;
A
#
# COMPACT_ATOMS: atom_id res chain seq x y z
N MET A 1 20.14 17.83 15.69
CA MET A 1 19.53 17.88 14.33
C MET A 1 19.14 16.52 13.69
N LYS A 2 19.60 15.35 14.17
CA LYS A 2 19.30 14.02 13.56
C LYS A 2 17.83 13.53 13.65
N ARG A 3 17.01 14.07 14.58
CA ARG A 3 15.63 13.62 14.84
C ARG A 3 14.60 14.13 13.82
N ILE A 4 14.92 15.20 13.09
CA ILE A 4 13.97 15.93 12.24
C ILE A 4 13.90 15.31 10.82
N SER A 5 14.98 14.71 10.33
CA SER A 5 15.01 14.08 8.99
C SER A 5 14.24 12.74 8.94
N GLY A 6 14.23 11.99 10.04
CA GLY A 6 13.43 10.76 10.16
C GLY A 6 11.91 11.01 10.22
N LEU A 7 11.51 12.16 10.75
CA LEU A 7 10.12 12.59 10.84
C LEU A 7 9.58 13.00 9.46
N LYS A 8 10.33 13.82 8.69
CA LYS A 8 9.93 14.24 7.33
C LYS A 8 9.70 13.06 6.37
N ALA A 9 10.49 11.99 6.49
CA ALA A 9 10.35 10.78 5.67
C ALA A 9 9.05 9.98 5.94
N CYS A 10 8.40 10.19 7.08
CA CYS A 10 7.09 9.61 7.41
C CYS A 10 5.96 10.63 7.25
N LEU A 11 6.29 11.91 7.36
CA LEU A 11 5.34 13.02 7.26
C LEU A 11 4.78 13.14 5.85
N ALA A 12 5.59 12.94 4.81
CA ALA A 12 5.10 13.06 3.42
C ALA A 12 4.01 12.03 3.07
N PRO A 13 4.18 10.71 3.32
CA PRO A 13 3.11 9.76 3.08
C PRO A 13 1.91 9.92 4.02
N ALA A 14 2.13 10.25 5.30
CA ALA A 14 1.04 10.51 6.24
C ALA A 14 0.22 11.77 5.86
N ALA A 15 0.88 12.81 5.35
CA ALA A 15 0.23 14.00 4.82
C ALA A 15 -0.58 13.69 3.55
N PHE A 16 -0.08 12.81 2.67
CA PHE A 16 -0.83 12.37 1.50
C PHE A 16 -2.10 11.60 1.88
N CYS A 17 -2.02 10.64 2.82
CA CYS A 17 -3.19 9.94 3.34
C CYS A 17 -4.17 10.88 4.07
N GLY A 18 -3.65 11.83 4.86
CA GLY A 18 -4.46 12.85 5.53
C GLY A 18 -5.17 13.79 4.55
N ALA A 19 -4.50 14.20 3.47
CA ALA A 19 -5.09 15.01 2.42
C ALA A 19 -6.19 14.23 1.67
N LEU A 20 -5.97 12.96 1.35
CA LEU A 20 -7.00 12.09 0.77
C LEU A 20 -8.23 11.97 1.70
N ALA A 21 -8.01 11.71 2.99
CA ALA A 21 -9.09 11.63 3.96
C ALA A 21 -9.86 12.96 4.10
N ALA A 22 -9.15 14.10 4.07
CA ALA A 22 -9.76 15.41 4.13
C ALA A 22 -10.60 15.73 2.89
N VAL A 23 -10.15 15.34 1.69
CA VAL A 23 -10.92 15.47 0.45
C VAL A 23 -12.19 14.63 0.53
N ILE A 24 -12.09 13.35 0.92
CA ILE A 24 -13.24 12.45 1.05
C ILE A 24 -14.26 13.00 2.05
N TYR A 25 -13.78 13.53 3.17
CA TYR A 25 -14.64 14.13 4.18
C TYR A 25 -15.39 15.36 3.65
N GLN A 26 -14.73 16.20 2.84
CA GLN A 26 -15.37 17.38 2.23
C GLN A 26 -16.38 17.01 1.14
N THR A 27 -16.17 15.94 0.38
CA THR A 27 -17.05 15.58 -0.74
C THR A 27 -18.31 14.83 -0.31
N GLU A 28 -18.18 13.85 0.60
CA GLU A 28 -19.27 12.89 0.87
C GLU A 28 -19.62 12.73 2.36
N GLY A 29 -18.93 13.44 3.25
CA GLY A 29 -19.07 13.29 4.69
C GLY A 29 -18.72 11.88 5.20
N VAL A 30 -19.17 11.53 6.40
CA VAL A 30 -18.81 10.27 7.09
C VAL A 30 -19.51 9.05 6.48
N ALA A 31 -20.68 9.25 5.87
CA ALA A 31 -21.47 8.17 5.28
C ALA A 31 -20.86 7.63 3.98
N GLY A 32 -20.22 8.49 3.17
CA GLY A 32 -19.53 8.12 1.93
C GLY A 32 -18.31 7.20 2.14
N PHE A 33 -17.73 7.18 3.34
CA PHE A 33 -16.57 6.36 3.66
C PHE A 33 -16.84 4.84 3.54
N ARG A 34 -18.12 4.44 3.66
CA ARG A 34 -18.53 3.04 3.50
C ARG A 34 -18.37 2.52 2.07
N PHE A 35 -18.48 3.40 1.07
CA PHE A 35 -18.24 3.03 -0.33
C PHE A 35 -16.74 2.86 -0.62
N PHE A 36 -15.88 3.60 0.08
CA PHE A 36 -14.43 3.48 -0.02
C PHE A 36 -13.87 2.26 0.70
N LEU A 37 -14.44 1.86 1.84
CA LEU A 37 -14.04 0.64 2.57
C LEU A 37 -14.69 -0.62 1.99
N ASN A 38 -14.35 -0.96 0.74
CA ASN A 38 -14.72 -2.24 0.17
C ASN A 38 -13.78 -3.35 0.71
N ALA A 39 -14.34 -4.25 1.53
CA ALA A 39 -13.61 -5.39 2.09
C ALA A 39 -13.06 -6.32 1.01
N GLU A 40 -13.75 -6.46 -0.13
CA GLU A 40 -13.31 -7.28 -1.27
C GLU A 40 -12.03 -6.72 -1.89
N ALA A 41 -11.99 -5.40 -2.14
CA ALA A 41 -10.80 -4.73 -2.68
C ALA A 41 -9.61 -4.84 -1.71
N LEU A 42 -9.86 -4.64 -0.42
CA LEU A 42 -8.83 -4.71 0.62
C LEU A 42 -8.28 -6.13 0.76
N ALA A 43 -9.15 -7.15 0.79
CA ALA A 43 -8.75 -8.55 0.84
C ALA A 43 -7.94 -8.96 -0.39
N LEU A 44 -8.34 -8.51 -1.58
CA LEU A 44 -7.61 -8.76 -2.82
C LEU A 44 -6.19 -8.17 -2.76
N VAL A 45 -6.07 -6.90 -2.40
CA VAL A 45 -4.77 -6.21 -2.40
C VAL A 45 -3.88 -6.72 -1.28
N VAL A 46 -4.38 -6.76 -0.04
CA VAL A 46 -3.59 -7.18 1.12
C VAL A 46 -3.28 -8.68 1.03
N GLY A 47 -4.28 -9.50 0.73
CA GLY A 47 -4.13 -10.95 0.57
C GLY A 47 -3.19 -11.30 -0.57
N GLY A 48 -3.37 -10.70 -1.75
CA GLY A 48 -2.48 -10.91 -2.89
C GLY A 48 -1.05 -10.46 -2.63
N THR A 49 -0.86 -9.31 -1.96
CA THR A 49 0.47 -8.84 -1.58
C THR A 49 1.14 -9.81 -0.60
N LEU A 50 0.39 -10.28 0.40
CA LEU A 50 0.91 -11.22 1.39
C LEU A 50 1.27 -12.56 0.76
N LEU A 51 0.42 -13.09 -0.13
CA LEU A 51 0.68 -14.31 -0.90
C LEU A 51 1.94 -14.19 -1.77
N LEU A 52 2.11 -13.09 -2.49
CA LEU A 52 3.32 -12.88 -3.31
C LEU A 52 4.57 -12.76 -2.45
N VAL A 53 4.50 -12.03 -1.34
CA VAL A 53 5.62 -11.92 -0.40
C VAL A 53 5.96 -13.29 0.19
N TRP A 54 4.97 -14.08 0.56
CA TRP A 54 5.19 -15.41 1.11
C TRP A 54 5.73 -16.40 0.07
N ALA A 55 5.27 -16.33 -1.17
CA ALA A 55 5.78 -17.14 -2.27
C ALA A 55 7.23 -16.78 -2.64
N ALA A 56 7.61 -15.50 -2.54
CA ALA A 56 8.96 -15.03 -2.84
C ALA A 56 9.95 -15.22 -1.67
N TYR A 57 9.46 -15.12 -0.43
CA TYR A 57 10.25 -15.23 0.80
C TYR A 57 9.64 -16.28 1.73
N PRO A 58 10.24 -17.48 1.88
CA PRO A 58 9.75 -18.50 2.81
C PRO A 58 9.72 -17.98 4.27
N LEU A 59 8.83 -18.54 5.11
CA LEU A 59 8.51 -18.01 6.46
C LEU A 59 9.73 -17.87 7.38
N GLU A 60 10.76 -18.69 7.18
CA GLU A 60 12.05 -18.56 7.87
C GLU A 60 12.72 -17.19 7.65
N GLU A 61 12.65 -16.64 6.44
CA GLU A 61 13.19 -15.31 6.10
C GLU A 61 12.24 -14.17 6.49
N VAL A 62 10.92 -14.40 6.42
CA VAL A 62 9.92 -13.45 6.90
C VAL A 62 10.13 -13.18 8.39
N ARG A 63 10.48 -14.20 9.20
CA ARG A 63 10.78 -14.02 10.63
C ARG A 63 12.03 -13.16 10.86
N ARG A 64 12.97 -13.10 9.90
CA ARG A 64 14.02 -12.07 9.84
C ARG A 64 13.46 -10.80 9.18
N LEU A 65 12.47 -10.17 9.82
CA LEU A 65 11.79 -8.91 9.46
C LEU A 65 12.72 -7.67 9.35
N ARG A 66 13.82 -7.73 8.58
CA ARG A 66 14.88 -6.71 8.60
C ARG A 66 15.60 -6.47 7.28
N SER A 67 15.20 -7.11 6.17
CA SER A 67 15.75 -6.76 4.85
C SER A 67 14.95 -5.62 4.22
N PRO A 68 15.61 -4.51 3.84
CA PRO A 68 14.95 -3.44 3.09
C PRO A 68 14.47 -3.91 1.71
N GLU A 69 15.15 -4.90 1.13
CA GLU A 69 14.79 -5.55 -0.13
C GLU A 69 13.40 -6.22 -0.09
N MET A 70 13.08 -6.95 0.98
CA MET A 70 11.75 -7.57 1.15
C MET A 70 10.64 -6.51 1.23
N LEU A 71 10.87 -5.39 1.94
CA LEU A 71 9.90 -4.29 2.00
C LEU A 71 9.73 -3.58 0.66
N ALA A 72 10.81 -3.44 -0.12
CA ALA A 72 10.73 -2.91 -1.47
C ALA A 72 9.95 -3.85 -2.40
N TYR A 73 10.14 -5.17 -2.26
CA TYR A 73 9.36 -6.18 -2.97
C TYR A 73 7.88 -6.12 -2.57
N ALA A 74 7.57 -6.07 -1.28
CA ALA A 74 6.19 -5.93 -0.78
C ALA A 74 5.51 -4.66 -1.32
N ALA A 75 6.22 -3.53 -1.38
CA ALA A 75 5.69 -2.30 -1.98
C ALA A 75 5.36 -2.46 -3.47
N ARG A 76 6.25 -3.11 -4.23
CA ARG A 76 6.04 -3.36 -5.66
C ARG A 76 4.86 -4.32 -5.89
N SER A 77 4.78 -5.39 -5.11
CA SER A 77 3.68 -6.35 -5.14
C SER A 77 2.34 -5.72 -4.78
N ALA A 78 2.30 -4.81 -3.78
CA ALA A 78 1.10 -4.06 -3.43
C ALA A 78 0.59 -3.16 -4.58
N LYS A 79 1.48 -2.43 -5.25
CA LYS A 79 1.10 -1.64 -6.44
C LYS A 79 0.57 -2.53 -7.56
N PHE A 80 1.25 -3.65 -7.81
CA PHE A 80 0.85 -4.58 -8.85
C PHE A 80 -0.52 -5.20 -8.57
N MET A 81 -0.79 -5.59 -7.33
CA MET A 81 -2.10 -6.09 -6.91
C MET A 81 -3.21 -5.03 -7.04
N GLY A 82 -2.91 -3.77 -6.74
CA GLY A 82 -3.84 -2.67 -7.00
C GLY A 82 -4.19 -2.52 -8.48
N LEU A 83 -3.20 -2.59 -9.37
CA LEU A 83 -3.42 -2.58 -10.82
C LEU A 83 -4.22 -3.81 -11.30
N LEU A 84 -3.95 -5.00 -10.76
CA LEU A 84 -4.73 -6.20 -11.04
C LEU A 84 -6.18 -6.05 -10.59
N GLY A 85 -6.44 -5.43 -9.44
CA GLY A 85 -7.80 -5.14 -8.97
C GLY A 85 -8.56 -4.20 -9.91
N THR A 86 -7.88 -3.21 -10.49
CA THR A 86 -8.47 -2.36 -11.54
C THR A 86 -8.86 -3.17 -12.76
N LEU A 87 -7.96 -4.03 -13.25
CA LEU A 87 -8.23 -4.89 -14.39
C LEU A 87 -9.38 -5.85 -14.12
N LEU A 88 -9.44 -6.45 -12.93
CA LEU A 88 -10.53 -7.33 -12.53
C LEU A 88 -11.87 -6.59 -12.44
N GLY A 89 -11.90 -5.41 -11.81
CA GLY A 89 -13.12 -4.62 -11.73
C GLY A 89 -13.65 -4.21 -13.11
N VAL A 90 -12.76 -3.80 -14.03
CA VAL A 90 -13.13 -3.51 -15.42
C VAL A 90 -13.54 -4.78 -16.18
N MET A 91 -12.82 -5.89 -16.03
CA MET A 91 -13.15 -7.17 -16.67
C MET A 91 -14.54 -7.67 -16.25
N MET A 92 -14.89 -7.47 -14.98
CA MET A 92 -16.22 -7.77 -14.47
C MET A 92 -17.29 -6.84 -15.06
N MET A 93 -16.97 -5.66 -15.58
CA MET A 93 -17.98 -4.78 -16.20
C MET A 93 -18.41 -5.23 -17.59
N LEU A 94 -17.52 -5.84 -18.38
CA LEU A 94 -17.81 -6.29 -19.76
C LEU A 94 -19.05 -7.22 -19.92
N PRO A 95 -19.30 -8.21 -19.04
CA PRO A 95 -20.48 -9.06 -19.16
C PRO A 95 -21.79 -8.40 -18.69
N SER A 96 -21.73 -7.21 -18.09
CA SER A 96 -22.91 -6.56 -17.49
C SER A 96 -23.69 -5.80 -18.56
N ALA A 97 -24.81 -6.35 -19.03
CA ALA A 97 -25.71 -5.70 -19.98
C ALA A 97 -26.55 -4.56 -19.36
N GLU A 98 -26.64 -4.51 -18.02
CA GLU A 98 -27.39 -3.49 -17.28
C GLU A 98 -26.46 -2.43 -16.67
N VAL A 99 -26.77 -1.16 -16.91
CA VAL A 99 -25.99 0.01 -16.47
C VAL A 99 -26.09 0.22 -14.94
N SER A 100 -27.14 -0.30 -14.31
CA SER A 100 -27.42 -0.19 -12.87
C SER A 100 -26.35 -0.84 -11.99
N GLU A 101 -25.66 -1.90 -12.45
CA GLU A 101 -24.63 -2.61 -11.68
C GLU A 101 -23.22 -2.03 -11.84
N MET A 102 -23.00 -1.18 -12.85
CA MET A 102 -21.68 -0.62 -13.15
C MET A 102 -21.02 0.12 -11.97
N PRO A 103 -21.73 0.95 -11.18
CA PRO A 103 -21.12 1.67 -10.06
C PRO A 103 -20.47 0.74 -9.03
N ARG A 104 -21.07 -0.43 -8.74
CA ARG A 104 -20.53 -1.37 -7.76
C ARG A 104 -19.19 -1.97 -8.20
N ARG A 105 -19.06 -2.30 -9.48
CA ARG A 105 -17.84 -2.89 -10.07
C ARG A 105 -16.73 -1.84 -10.26
N LEU A 106 -17.10 -0.60 -10.57
CA LEU A 106 -16.17 0.52 -10.63
C LEU A 106 -15.56 0.84 -9.27
N VAL A 107 -16.36 0.82 -8.21
CA VAL A 107 -15.88 1.04 -6.83
C VAL A 107 -14.83 -0.01 -6.42
N LEU A 108 -15.00 -1.28 -6.80
CA LEU A 108 -13.99 -2.31 -6.58
C LEU A 108 -12.66 -1.94 -7.27
N ALA A 109 -12.69 -1.57 -8.55
CA ALA A 109 -11.50 -1.21 -9.33
C ALA A 109 -10.75 -0.02 -8.72
N LEU A 110 -11.47 1.06 -8.43
CA LEU A 110 -10.87 2.30 -7.91
C LEU A 110 -10.32 2.11 -6.50
N ASN A 111 -11.05 1.40 -5.63
CA ASN A 111 -10.59 1.13 -4.26
C ASN A 111 -9.38 0.20 -4.26
N ALA A 112 -9.33 -0.81 -5.11
CA ALA A 112 -8.17 -1.70 -5.19
C ALA A 112 -6.91 -0.94 -5.61
N LEU A 113 -7.00 -0.06 -6.61
CA LEU A 113 -5.88 0.79 -7.01
C LEU A 113 -5.43 1.72 -5.89
N LEU A 114 -6.39 2.39 -5.24
CA LEU A 114 -6.14 3.30 -4.13
C LEU A 114 -5.43 2.58 -2.98
N PHE A 115 -5.95 1.41 -2.56
CA PHE A 115 -5.36 0.63 -1.49
C PHE A 115 -3.97 0.10 -1.84
N GLY A 116 -3.73 -0.32 -3.08
CA GLY A 116 -2.40 -0.75 -3.53
C GLY A 116 -1.37 0.37 -3.48
N LEU A 117 -1.75 1.58 -3.93
CA LEU A 117 -0.90 2.76 -3.86
C LEU A 117 -0.62 3.22 -2.43
N ILE A 118 -1.67 3.31 -1.59
CA ILE A 118 -1.53 3.69 -0.18
C ILE A 118 -0.66 2.67 0.55
N LEU A 119 -0.91 1.38 0.37
CA LEU A 119 -0.14 0.34 1.05
C LEU A 119 1.35 0.39 0.64
N ALA A 120 1.63 0.59 -0.64
CA ALA A 120 3.00 0.69 -1.13
C ALA A 120 3.72 1.96 -0.64
N GLU A 121 3.14 3.13 -0.90
CA GLU A 121 3.81 4.42 -0.68
C GLU A 121 3.71 4.91 0.77
N ALA A 122 2.59 4.65 1.44
CA ALA A 122 2.38 5.11 2.81
C ALA A 122 2.92 4.15 3.87
N VAL A 123 3.01 2.86 3.57
CA VAL A 123 3.41 1.85 4.55
C VAL A 123 4.79 1.26 4.21
N PHE A 124 4.94 0.59 3.08
CA PHE A 124 6.14 -0.20 2.80
C PHE A 124 7.38 0.65 2.45
N VAL A 125 7.24 1.64 1.57
CA VAL A 125 8.34 2.54 1.17
C VAL A 125 8.98 3.29 2.35
N PRO A 126 8.24 3.98 3.23
CA PRO A 126 8.85 4.68 4.35
C PRO A 126 9.47 3.73 5.37
N TRP A 127 8.94 2.51 5.48
CA TRP A 127 9.51 1.48 6.35
C TRP A 127 10.82 0.94 5.80
N ALA A 128 10.90 0.64 4.49
CA ALA A 128 12.13 0.22 3.82
C ALA A 128 13.27 1.24 4.03
N ARG A 129 12.98 2.52 3.75
CA ARG A 129 13.94 3.62 3.93
C ARG A 129 14.42 3.78 5.38
N ARG A 130 13.58 3.46 6.37
CA ARG A 130 13.97 3.50 7.79
C ARG A 130 14.96 2.39 8.13
N LEU A 131 14.80 1.20 7.57
CA LEU A 131 15.72 0.08 7.80
C LEU A 131 17.07 0.31 7.12
N GLU A 132 17.07 0.80 5.87
CA GLU A 132 18.30 1.16 5.15
C GLU A 132 19.14 2.17 5.93
N ARG A 133 18.51 3.26 6.42
CA ARG A 133 19.22 4.27 7.22
C ARG A 133 19.86 3.69 8.47
N LYS A 134 19.18 2.77 9.18
CA LYS A 134 19.75 2.14 10.38
C LYS A 134 20.92 1.21 10.03
N ARG A 135 20.84 0.50 8.90
CA ARG A 135 21.90 -0.41 8.44
C ARG A 135 23.16 0.37 8.01
N VAL A 136 22.98 1.44 7.25
CA VAL A 136 24.08 2.33 6.82
C VAL A 136 24.77 3.00 8.01
N VAL A 137 24.01 3.51 8.99
CA VAL A 137 24.61 4.11 10.19
C VAL A 137 25.41 3.10 11.00
N LYS A 138 24.96 1.84 11.08
CA LYS A 138 25.69 0.80 11.80
C LYS A 138 27.00 0.43 11.10
N SER A 139 27.00 0.27 9.78
CA SER A 139 28.25 -0.06 9.05
C SER A 139 29.28 1.06 9.15
N SER A 140 28.86 2.33 9.23
CA SER A 140 29.78 3.46 9.45
C SER A 140 30.41 3.49 10.84
N LEU A 141 29.80 2.83 11.83
CA LEU A 141 30.33 2.74 13.19
C LEU A 141 31.30 1.56 13.36
N ASP A 142 31.09 0.47 12.61
CA ASP A 142 32.00 -0.69 12.61
C ASP A 142 33.32 -0.41 11.86
N VAL A 143 33.38 0.63 11.00
CA VAL A 143 34.60 1.02 10.24
C VAL A 143 35.50 1.97 11.05
N THR A 144 34.99 2.60 12.11
CA THR A 144 35.72 3.60 12.91
C THR A 144 36.17 3.09 14.29
N SER A 145 35.94 1.82 14.60
CA SER A 145 36.40 1.10 15.80
C SER A 145 37.48 0.09 15.45
#